data_AF-A0A2V9XMV5-F1
#
_entry.id   AF-A0A2V9XMV5-F1
#
_cell.length_a   1.000
_cell.length_b   1.000
_cell.length_c   1.000
_cell.angle_alpha   90.00
_cell.angle_beta   90.00
_cell.angle_gamma   90.00
#
_symmetry.space_group_name_H-M   'P 1'
#
loop_
_entity.id
_entity.type
_entity.pdbx_description
1 polymer ?
#
loop_
_entity_poly.entity_id
_entity_poly.type
_entity_poly.pdbx_seq_one_letter_code
_entity_poly.pdbx_strand_id
1 'polypeptide(L)'
;MARPRKKIDPLQVEQLAMIGCPNSETAGILGCDEAILCRRFDRAIRKGQLRRNIALRRKIYELAMRGNFTMLVWLGNFAWCRPTSRH
;
A
#
# COMPACT_ATOMS: atom_id res chain seq x y z
N MET A 1 -20.37 27.85 2.39
CA MET A 1 -19.25 28.08 1.44
C MET A 1 -18.54 26.76 1.16
N ALA A 2 -18.39 26.36 -0.10
CA ALA A 2 -17.63 25.17 -0.47
C ALA A 2 -16.13 25.47 -0.36
N ARG A 3 -15.39 24.73 0.48
CA ARG A 3 -13.93 24.87 0.59
C ARG A 3 -13.30 24.49 -0.77
N PRO A 4 -12.46 25.36 -1.36
CA PRO A 4 -11.84 25.06 -2.65
C PRO A 4 -11.03 23.77 -2.56
N ARG A 5 -11.18 22.90 -3.57
CA ARG A 5 -10.50 21.61 -3.62
C ARG A 5 -9.01 21.85 -3.83
N LYS A 6 -8.19 21.40 -2.88
CA LYS A 6 -6.73 21.34 -3.08
C LYS A 6 -6.44 20.46 -4.30
N LYS A 7 -5.64 20.98 -5.23
CA LYS A 7 -5.09 20.20 -6.35
C LYS A 7 -3.97 19.33 -5.77
N ILE A 8 -4.23 18.03 -5.70
CA ILE A 8 -3.28 17.02 -5.25
C ILE A 8 -3.12 16.06 -6.43
N ASP A 9 -1.88 15.76 -6.79
CA ASP A 9 -1.58 14.79 -7.84
C ASP A 9 -1.82 13.36 -7.33
N PRO A 10 -2.75 12.60 -7.94
CA PRO A 10 -2.96 11.20 -7.58
C PRO A 10 -1.70 10.34 -7.71
N LEU A 11 -0.77 10.69 -8.61
CA LEU A 11 0.46 9.93 -8.80
C LEU A 11 1.38 10.03 -7.59
N GLN A 12 1.48 11.21 -6.97
CA GLN A 12 2.26 11.42 -5.76
C GLN A 12 1.70 10.61 -4.59
N VAL A 13 0.37 10.54 -4.45
CA VAL A 13 -0.30 9.69 -3.46
C VAL A 13 0.03 8.21 -3.69
N GLU A 14 -0.01 7.76 -4.94
CA GLU A 14 0.32 6.38 -5.30
C GLU A 14 1.78 6.02 -4.95
N GLN A 15 2.73 6.93 -5.23
CA GLN A 15 4.15 6.73 -4.91
C GLN A 15 4.38 6.65 -3.39
N LEU A 16 3.76 7.52 -2.61
CA LEU A 16 3.84 7.51 -1.15
C LEU A 16 3.21 6.22 -0.57
N ALA A 17 2.07 5.79 -1.10
CA ALA A 17 1.47 4.51 -0.72
C ALA A 17 2.35 3.31 -1.13
N MET A 18 3.07 3.40 -2.25
CA MET A 18 3.97 2.35 -2.72
C MET A 18 5.17 2.12 -1.79
N ILE A 19 5.72 3.19 -1.21
CA ILE A 19 6.82 3.06 -0.22
C ILE A 19 6.32 2.63 1.16
N GLY A 20 4.99 2.57 1.36
CA GLY A 20 4.37 2.17 2.60
C GLY A 20 4.18 3.30 3.61
N CYS A 21 4.21 4.55 3.16
CA CYS A 21 3.88 5.71 3.98
C CYS A 21 2.41 5.59 4.45
N PRO A 22 2.13 5.75 5.76
CA PRO A 22 0.76 5.75 6.28
C PRO A 22 -0.04 6.94 5.75
N ASN A 23 -1.36 6.80 5.74
CA ASN A 23 -2.26 7.83 5.19
C ASN A 23 -2.16 9.15 5.98
N SER A 24 -1.94 9.09 7.30
CA SER A 24 -1.73 10.26 8.17
C SER A 24 -0.48 11.06 7.79
N GLU A 25 0.65 10.39 7.58
CA GLU A 25 1.89 11.04 7.10
C GLU A 25 1.74 11.55 5.68
N THR A 26 1.12 10.77 4.79
CA THR A 26 0.83 11.19 3.41
C THR A 26 -0.04 12.44 3.39
N ALA A 27 -1.03 12.54 4.28
CA ALA A 27 -1.88 13.71 4.43
C ALA A 27 -1.10 14.93 4.96
N GLY A 28 -0.19 14.72 5.92
CA GLY A 28 0.73 15.73 6.41
C GLY A 28 1.65 16.29 5.32
N ILE A 29 2.27 15.41 4.53
CA ILE A 29 3.16 15.77 3.40
C ILE A 29 2.39 16.57 2.34
N LEU A 30 1.17 16.15 2.01
CA LEU A 30 0.34 16.79 0.99
C LEU A 30 -0.44 17.99 1.55
N GLY A 31 -0.33 18.28 2.85
CA GLY A 31 -1.08 19.30 3.57
C GLY A 31 -2.58 19.21 3.34
N CYS A 32 -3.12 18.00 3.39
CA CYS A 32 -4.54 17.72 3.27
C CYS A 32 -5.04 16.97 4.50
N ASP A 33 -6.36 16.90 4.64
CA ASP A 33 -6.98 16.12 5.70
C ASP A 33 -6.99 14.63 5.31
N GLU A 34 -6.70 13.75 6.27
CA GLU A 34 -6.62 12.30 6.03
C GLU A 34 -7.95 11.71 5.56
N ALA A 35 -9.09 12.19 6.07
CA ALA A 35 -10.40 11.71 5.64
C ALA A 35 -10.68 12.12 4.18
N ILE A 36 -10.24 13.31 3.78
CA ILE A 36 -10.32 13.76 2.38
C ILE A 36 -9.41 12.91 1.49
N LEU A 37 -8.19 12.59 1.95
CA LEU A 37 -7.23 11.75 1.25
C LEU A 37 -7.83 10.36 1.00
N CYS A 38 -8.33 9.70 2.05
CA CYS A 38 -8.94 8.39 1.97
C CYS A 38 -10.17 8.37 1.04
N ARG A 39 -11.05 9.39 1.11
CA ARG A 39 -12.26 9.41 0.28
C ARG A 39 -11.98 9.69 -1.20
N ARG A 40 -11.07 10.63 -1.51
CA ARG A 40 -10.84 11.08 -2.88
C ARG A 40 -9.79 10.26 -3.63
N PHE A 41 -8.81 9.70 -2.91
CA PHE A 41 -7.67 9.03 -3.49
C PHE A 41 -7.56 7.56 -3.09
N ASP A 42 -8.63 6.94 -2.57
CA ASP A 42 -8.69 5.50 -2.24
C ASP A 42 -8.11 4.62 -3.34
N ARG A 43 -8.47 4.89 -4.60
CA ARG A 43 -7.98 4.13 -5.76
C ARG A 43 -6.45 4.23 -5.92
N ALA A 44 -5.88 5.42 -5.74
CA ALA A 44 -4.44 5.63 -5.84
C ALA A 44 -3.70 4.97 -4.67
N ILE A 45 -4.25 5.08 -3.46
CA ILE A 45 -3.73 4.44 -2.25
C ILE A 45 -3.71 2.91 -2.42
N ARG A 46 -4.84 2.30 -2.79
CA ARG A 46 -4.95 0.85 -3.02
C ARG A 46 -3.99 0.38 -4.11
N LYS A 47 -3.87 1.13 -5.20
CA LYS A 47 -2.94 0.82 -6.29
C LYS A 47 -1.48 0.84 -5.81
N GLY A 48 -1.09 1.86 -5.04
CA GLY A 48 0.23 1.93 -4.41
C GLY A 48 0.49 0.76 -3.46
N GLN A 49 -0.48 0.43 -2.60
CA GLN A 49 -0.38 -0.70 -1.67
C GLN A 49 -0.27 -2.05 -2.40
N LEU A 50 -1.02 -2.26 -3.50
CA LEU A 50 -0.90 -3.46 -4.33
C LEU A 50 0.51 -3.56 -4.94
N ARG A 51 1.03 -2.46 -5.50
CA ARG A 51 2.39 -2.40 -6.06
C ARG A 51 3.45 -2.70 -5.00
N ARG A 52 3.33 -2.11 -3.81
CA ARG A 52 4.18 -2.40 -2.64
C ARG A 52 4.16 -3.89 -2.31
N ASN A 53 2.97 -4.47 -2.19
CA ASN A 53 2.81 -5.88 -1.81
C ASN A 53 3.39 -6.81 -2.86
N ILE A 54 3.23 -6.50 -4.15
CA ILE A 54 3.86 -7.27 -5.25
C ILE A 54 5.39 -7.19 -5.15
N ALA A 55 5.94 -5.99 -4.97
CA ALA A 55 7.39 -5.80 -4.85
C ALA A 55 7.97 -6.53 -3.63
N LEU A 56 7.28 -6.47 -2.48
CA LEU A 56 7.65 -7.23 -1.28
C LEU A 56 7.61 -8.74 -1.54
N ARG A 57 6.53 -9.26 -2.11
CA ARG A 57 6.40 -10.70 -2.40
C ARG A 57 7.50 -11.20 -3.34
N ARG A 58 7.88 -10.41 -4.34
CA ARG A 58 9.01 -10.74 -5.24
C ARG A 58 10.31 -10.87 -4.47
N LYS A 59 10.66 -9.88 -3.64
CA LYS A 59 11.87 -9.93 -2.81
C LYS A 59 11.87 -11.11 -1.83
N ILE A 60 10.73 -11.36 -1.21
CA ILE A 60 10.57 -12.48 -0.26
C ILE A 60 10.76 -13.82 -0.99
N TYR A 61 10.21 -13.96 -2.19
CA TYR A 61 10.41 -15.13 -3.04
C TYR A 61 11.88 -15.32 -3.42
N GLU A 62 12.57 -14.26 -3.85
CA GLU A 62 14.00 -14.32 -4.15
C GLU A 62 14.84 -14.75 -2.93
N LEU A 63 14.55 -14.19 -1.74
CA LEU A 63 15.22 -14.57 -0.49
C LEU A 63 14.95 -16.02 -0.09
N ALA A 64 13.71 -16.48 -0.27
CA ALA A 64 13.31 -17.86 -0.03
C ALA A 64 14.08 -18.82 -0.95
N MET A 65 14.16 -18.50 -2.25
CA MET A 65 14.89 -19.29 -3.24
C MET A 65 16.41 -19.31 -3.00
N ARG A 66 16.96 -18.30 -2.32
CA ARG A 66 18.38 -18.26 -1.90
C ARG A 66 18.68 -19.13 -0.67
N GLY A 67 17.71 -19.88 -0.15
CA GLY A 67 17.91 -20.83 0.95
C GLY A 67 17.45 -20.35 2.33
N ASN A 68 16.74 -19.23 2.43
CA ASN A 68 16.15 -18.81 3.70
C ASN A 68 14.86 -19.60 3.99
N PHE A 69 14.97 -20.68 4.77
CA PHE A 69 13.85 -21.55 5.15
C PHE A 69 12.71 -20.81 5.85
N THR A 70 13.01 -19.80 6.69
CA THR A 70 11.99 -19.00 7.38
C THR A 70 11.09 -18.27 6.38
N MET A 71 11.65 -17.77 5.28
CA MET A 71 10.88 -17.08 4.23
C MET A 71 10.03 -18.06 3.40
N LEU A 72 10.50 -19.30 3.21
CA LEU A 72 9.72 -20.37 2.56
C LEU A 72 8.48 -20.74 3.40
N VAL A 73 8.65 -20.93 4.71
CA VAL A 73 7.54 -21.22 5.64
C VAL A 73 6.58 -20.04 5.68
N TRP A 74 7.10 -18.81 5.72
CA TRP A 74 6.29 -17.60 5.72
C TRP A 74 5.46 -17.45 4.43
N LEU A 75 6.03 -17.75 3.26
CA LEU A 75 5.29 -17.79 1.99
C LEU A 75 4.18 -18.84 2.00
N GLY A 76 4.46 -20.06 2.46
CA GLY A 76 3.47 -21.14 2.53
C GLY A 76 2.27 -20.77 3.41
N ASN A 77 2.52 -20.14 4.57
CA ASN A 77 1.47 -19.86 5.54
C ASN A 77 0.67 -18.58 5.21
N PHE A 78 1.34 -17.49 4.79
CA PHE A 78 0.68 -16.20 4.56
C PHE A 78 0.22 -15.96 3.12
N ALA A 79 0.87 -16.54 2.11
CA ALA A 79 0.52 -16.28 0.71
C ALA A 79 -0.60 -17.19 0.19
N TRP A 80 -0.75 -18.40 0.73
CA TRP A 80 -1.65 -19.43 0.21
C TRP A 80 -2.83 -19.75 1.13
N CYS A 81 -2.71 -19.54 2.45
CA CYS A 81 -3.74 -19.90 3.43
C CYS A 81 -4.31 -18.68 4.17
N ARG A 82 -4.74 -17.66 3.41
CA ARG A 82 -5.80 -16.77 3.90
C ARG A 82 -6.94 -16.82 2.90
N PRO A 83 -8.01 -17.59 3.14
CA PRO A 83 -9.24 -17.37 2.41
C PRO A 83 -9.60 -15.89 2.62
N THR A 84 -9.70 -15.16 1.51
CA THR A 84 -10.36 -13.86 1.48
C THR A 84 -11.86 -14.09 1.68
N SER A 85 -12.26 -14.52 2.88
CA SER A 85 -13.65 -14.56 3.31
C SER A 85 -13.84 -13.49 4.37
N ARG A 86 -14.05 -12.26 3.90
CA ARG A 86 -14.87 -11.28 4.60
C ARG A 86 -16.01 -10.94 3.65
N HIS A 87 -17.04 -11.78 3.71
CA HIS A 87 -18.41 -11.40 3.41
C HIS A 87 -19.08 -11.14 4.75
#